data_AF-A0A9X5F817-F1
#
_entry.id   AF-A0A9X5F817-F1
#
_cell.length_a   1.000
_cell.length_b   1.000
_cell.length_c   1.000
_cell.angle_alpha   90.00
_cell.angle_beta   90.00
_cell.angle_gamma   90.00
#
_symmetry.space_group_name_H-M   'P 1'
#
loop_
_entity.id
_entity.type
_entity.pdbx_description
1 polymer ?
#
loop_
_entity_poly.entity_id
_entity_poly.type
_entity_poly.pdbx_seq_one_letter_code
_entity_poly.pdbx_strand_id
1 'polypeptide(L)'
;MAQKITPYKIIKHAKELIDTGKESGEFPFMIFDIDAALERLDCYLSQLKENFSRYSIAYSYKSNNLAQWCQVVSERGFHAEVCSADEMRLAQIDGFKSIVFDGPLKLSSELIKAIEVGALVEIDNVDECKRLEELCQNKGLQCKIHIRLSHFYDDNLSRFGLSKDEVLDLLDKIVTKSNHLILSGFHLHVGSNLPTADKICNSIKQYEDILLEYMPEYGTLNLGSGIPADSFDTSNTTKTPEPECFFSVIRETVQQCFGDKYNNWNYMFEPGRHFVEDFGYFIGKVSNIKKRYGVNVAQSNIGINWIPSVRNWDHSFVSFIHKNRHDERKKEEYILAGFNCFECDCLFPSVFTPENLIDSFFSIRGCGAYDMQTSNQWTRRLYPIYSIAGGVLDISRAHRQEHDFRRYDISNSIDEITITDNIVLSYPQLKHSDQLFKLIQDNKLYFSNSMEWPKHVNELSDSISFIEQSRLNNQNNTALVLLIIFESRVAGVISFNNIDCANHTAYIGYWLGKRFQGKGIITQSIKKLIHDYSSTGKINRFVIKCAVDNIKSNAVALRCGFTLEGVLRNAEVINGVAHDQNIYAKLAH
;
A
#
# COMPACT_ATOMS: atom_id res chain seq x y z
N MET A 1 -29.69 -7.02 15.18
CA MET A 1 -28.71 -7.65 14.26
C MET A 1 -28.77 -9.15 14.47
N ALA A 2 -29.09 -9.91 13.41
CA ALA A 2 -28.89 -11.35 13.42
C ALA A 2 -27.37 -11.58 13.41
N GLN A 3 -26.81 -12.06 14.52
CA GLN A 3 -25.37 -12.35 14.59
C GLN A 3 -25.05 -13.43 13.55
N LYS A 4 -24.25 -13.09 12.52
CA LYS A 4 -23.75 -14.10 11.58
C LYS A 4 -22.66 -14.91 12.28
N ILE A 5 -22.77 -16.23 12.19
CA ILE A 5 -21.91 -17.17 12.93
C ILE A 5 -20.48 -17.10 12.36
N THR A 6 -19.47 -17.02 13.23
CA THR A 6 -18.07 -17.17 12.82
C THR A 6 -17.81 -18.65 12.50
N PRO A 7 -17.28 -19.00 11.32
CA PRO A 7 -17.08 -20.40 10.95
C PRO A 7 -16.18 -21.15 11.94
N TYR A 8 -16.46 -22.43 12.19
CA TYR A 8 -15.69 -23.26 13.12
C TYR A 8 -14.20 -23.29 12.79
N LYS A 9 -13.83 -23.33 11.49
CA LYS A 9 -12.43 -23.31 11.04
C LYS A 9 -11.68 -22.06 11.51
N ILE A 10 -12.33 -20.89 11.49
CA ILE A 10 -11.74 -19.63 11.95
C ILE A 10 -11.52 -19.69 13.46
N ILE A 11 -12.49 -20.17 14.23
CA ILE A 11 -12.36 -20.31 15.68
C ILE A 11 -11.25 -21.31 16.04
N LYS A 12 -11.11 -22.40 15.28
CA LYS A 12 -10.04 -23.38 15.46
C LYS A 12 -8.66 -22.75 15.26
N HIS A 13 -8.43 -22.06 14.14
CA HIS A 13 -7.16 -21.40 13.86
C HIS A 13 -6.87 -20.24 14.83
N ALA A 14 -7.89 -19.48 15.22
CA ALA A 14 -7.74 -18.44 16.23
C ALA A 14 -7.24 -19.04 17.57
N LYS A 15 -7.77 -20.19 17.98
CA LYS A 15 -7.28 -20.90 19.18
C LYS A 15 -5.84 -21.36 19.05
N GLU A 16 -5.48 -21.95 17.91
CA GLU A 16 -4.10 -22.37 17.62
C GLU A 16 -3.13 -21.18 17.76
N LEU A 17 -3.44 -20.04 17.13
CA LEU A 17 -2.63 -18.81 17.22
C LEU A 17 -2.59 -18.22 18.64
N ILE A 18 -3.70 -18.25 19.37
CA ILE A 18 -3.75 -17.77 20.76
C ILE A 18 -2.86 -18.63 21.66
N ASP A 19 -2.84 -19.94 21.45
CA ASP A 19 -2.03 -20.86 22.26
C ASP A 19 -0.54 -20.76 21.95
N THR A 20 -0.16 -20.60 20.68
CA THR A 20 1.25 -20.35 20.30
C THR A 20 1.73 -18.93 20.63
N GLY A 21 0.81 -17.95 20.60
CA GLY A 21 1.12 -16.52 20.74
C GLY A 21 1.35 -16.02 22.17
N LYS A 22 1.09 -16.84 23.20
CA LYS A 22 1.30 -16.47 24.62
C LYS A 22 2.77 -16.14 24.94
N GLU A 23 3.72 -16.62 24.15
CA GLU A 23 5.16 -16.34 24.32
C GLU A 23 5.71 -15.28 23.34
N SER A 24 5.06 -15.06 22.18
CA SER A 24 5.57 -14.17 21.11
C SER A 24 4.97 -12.76 21.09
N GLY A 25 3.87 -12.49 21.81
CA GLY A 25 3.29 -11.14 21.95
C GLY A 25 2.48 -10.62 20.75
N GLU A 26 2.17 -11.45 19.76
CA GLU A 26 1.47 -11.06 18.52
C GLU A 26 -0.07 -11.11 18.64
N PHE A 27 -0.64 -10.47 19.67
CA PHE A 27 -2.07 -10.44 19.90
C PHE A 27 -2.54 -9.02 20.27
N PRO A 28 -3.62 -8.49 19.65
CA PRO A 28 -4.60 -9.13 18.75
C PRO A 28 -4.15 -9.25 17.29
N PHE A 29 -4.93 -9.97 16.49
CA PHE A 29 -4.64 -10.23 15.08
C PHE A 29 -5.92 -10.34 14.24
N MET A 30 -5.75 -10.29 12.91
CA MET A 30 -6.82 -10.54 11.95
C MET A 30 -6.56 -11.85 11.20
N ILE A 31 -7.62 -12.59 10.87
CA ILE A 31 -7.60 -13.73 9.95
C ILE A 31 -8.41 -13.35 8.70
N PHE A 32 -7.84 -13.55 7.52
CA PHE A 32 -8.51 -13.40 6.22
C PHE A 32 -8.64 -14.76 5.51
N ASP A 33 -9.86 -15.21 5.29
CA ASP A 33 -10.16 -16.52 4.70
C ASP A 33 -10.21 -16.43 3.17
N ILE A 34 -9.06 -16.64 2.54
CA ILE A 34 -8.91 -16.56 1.07
C ILE A 34 -9.76 -17.64 0.41
N ASP A 35 -9.77 -18.86 0.94
CA ASP A 35 -10.54 -19.98 0.36
C ASP A 35 -12.03 -19.64 0.23
N ALA A 36 -12.65 -19.11 1.30
CA ALA A 36 -14.05 -18.73 1.27
C ALA A 36 -14.33 -17.51 0.38
N ALA A 37 -13.39 -16.57 0.30
CA ALA A 37 -13.49 -15.44 -0.63
C ALA A 37 -13.44 -15.89 -2.10
N LEU A 38 -12.63 -16.91 -2.42
CA LEU A 38 -12.57 -17.52 -3.75
C LEU A 38 -13.85 -18.28 -4.10
N GLU A 39 -14.45 -19.00 -3.15
CA GLU A 39 -15.74 -19.67 -3.37
C GLU A 39 -16.84 -18.67 -3.77
N ARG A 40 -16.91 -17.52 -3.08
CA ARG A 40 -17.85 -16.45 -3.46
C ARG A 40 -17.53 -15.87 -4.83
N LEU A 41 -16.25 -15.61 -5.10
CA LEU A 41 -15.80 -15.10 -6.40
C LEU A 41 -16.17 -16.06 -7.53
N ASP A 42 -16.02 -17.38 -7.33
CA ASP A 42 -16.37 -18.40 -8.32
C ASP A 42 -17.88 -18.48 -8.59
N CYS A 43 -18.70 -18.31 -7.54
CA CYS A 43 -20.15 -18.13 -7.70
C CYS A 43 -20.48 -16.88 -8.51
N TYR A 44 -19.83 -15.75 -8.23
CA TYR A 44 -20.04 -14.51 -8.98
C TYR A 44 -19.66 -14.67 -10.47
N LEU A 45 -18.54 -15.33 -10.76
CA LEU A 45 -18.08 -15.59 -12.13
C LEU A 45 -19.01 -16.53 -12.89
N SER A 46 -19.56 -17.56 -12.24
CA SER A 46 -20.50 -18.48 -12.89
C SER A 46 -21.74 -17.72 -13.36
N GLN A 47 -22.25 -16.82 -12.51
CA GLN A 47 -23.43 -16.01 -12.82
C GLN A 47 -23.15 -14.95 -13.89
N LEU A 48 -21.98 -14.34 -13.93
CA LEU A 48 -21.60 -13.47 -15.05
C LEU A 48 -21.55 -14.22 -16.38
N LYS A 49 -20.97 -15.43 -16.38
CA LYS A 49 -20.87 -16.26 -17.59
C LYS A 49 -22.22 -16.69 -18.15
N GLU A 50 -23.20 -16.92 -17.27
CA GLU A 50 -24.57 -17.26 -17.67
C GLU A 50 -25.34 -16.05 -18.23
N ASN A 51 -24.98 -14.83 -17.82
CA ASN A 51 -25.71 -13.62 -18.17
C ASN A 51 -25.09 -12.80 -19.31
N PHE A 52 -23.78 -12.87 -19.52
CA PHE A 52 -23.06 -12.04 -20.48
C PHE A 52 -22.12 -12.88 -21.36
N SER A 53 -22.23 -12.70 -22.69
CA SER A 53 -21.35 -13.37 -23.67
C SER A 53 -19.89 -12.94 -23.54
N ARG A 54 -19.66 -11.69 -23.13
CA ARG A 54 -18.35 -11.09 -22.89
C ARG A 54 -18.41 -10.27 -21.60
N TYR A 55 -17.54 -10.60 -20.66
CA TYR A 55 -17.42 -9.88 -19.40
C TYR A 55 -15.97 -9.82 -18.96
N SER A 56 -15.69 -8.85 -18.09
CA SER A 56 -14.39 -8.70 -17.45
C SER A 56 -14.56 -8.20 -16.03
N ILE A 57 -13.58 -8.47 -15.17
CA ILE A 57 -13.59 -7.97 -13.79
C ILE A 57 -12.37 -7.09 -13.58
N ALA A 58 -12.58 -5.88 -13.07
CA ALA A 58 -11.54 -5.01 -12.55
C ALA A 58 -11.64 -4.98 -11.02
N TYR A 59 -10.82 -5.76 -10.33
CA TYR A 59 -10.87 -5.84 -8.88
C TYR A 59 -10.59 -4.47 -8.24
N SER A 60 -11.50 -4.01 -7.38
CA SER A 60 -11.38 -2.70 -6.73
C SER A 60 -10.32 -2.72 -5.62
N TYR A 61 -9.12 -2.22 -5.92
CA TYR A 61 -7.92 -2.38 -5.08
C TYR A 61 -8.06 -1.76 -3.70
N LYS A 62 -8.78 -0.63 -3.63
CA LYS A 62 -9.10 0.10 -2.40
C LYS A 62 -9.86 -0.72 -1.36
N SER A 63 -10.52 -1.81 -1.79
CA SER A 63 -11.29 -2.67 -0.89
C SER A 63 -10.40 -3.57 -0.05
N ASN A 64 -9.45 -4.30 -0.65
CA ASN A 64 -8.46 -5.09 0.07
C ASN A 64 -7.19 -5.30 -0.78
N ASN A 65 -6.10 -4.67 -0.37
CA ASN A 65 -4.78 -4.76 -1.01
C ASN A 65 -3.81 -5.73 -0.31
N LEU A 66 -4.32 -6.80 0.32
CA LEU A 66 -3.48 -7.84 0.88
C LEU A 66 -2.81 -8.62 -0.26
N ALA A 67 -1.48 -8.57 -0.34
CA ALA A 67 -0.70 -9.10 -1.45
C ALA A 67 -1.07 -10.55 -1.83
N GLN A 68 -1.25 -11.46 -0.86
CA GLN A 68 -1.65 -12.85 -1.15
C GLN A 68 -3.00 -12.93 -1.87
N TRP A 69 -4.00 -12.14 -1.46
CA TRP A 69 -5.30 -12.07 -2.14
C TRP A 69 -5.16 -11.49 -3.55
N CYS A 70 -4.46 -10.36 -3.67
CA CYS A 70 -4.22 -9.68 -4.94
C CYS A 70 -3.52 -10.58 -5.96
N GLN A 71 -2.51 -11.35 -5.52
CA GLN A 71 -1.81 -12.31 -6.37
C GLN A 71 -2.74 -13.38 -6.92
N VAL A 72 -3.54 -14.03 -6.07
CA VAL A 72 -4.50 -15.05 -6.50
C VAL A 72 -5.55 -14.49 -7.47
N VAL A 73 -6.05 -13.28 -7.21
CA VAL A 73 -7.00 -12.59 -8.10
C VAL A 73 -6.34 -12.26 -9.45
N SER A 74 -5.08 -11.82 -9.44
CA SER A 74 -4.33 -11.50 -10.67
C SER A 74 -4.11 -12.73 -11.56
N GLU A 75 -3.85 -13.90 -10.97
CA GLU A 75 -3.65 -15.16 -11.68
C GLU A 75 -4.92 -15.62 -12.42
N ARG A 76 -6.10 -15.20 -11.95
CA ARG A 76 -7.40 -15.43 -12.60
C ARG A 76 -7.68 -14.47 -13.76
N GLY A 77 -6.73 -13.59 -14.10
CA GLY A 77 -6.80 -12.72 -15.28
C GLY A 77 -7.63 -11.46 -15.08
N PHE A 78 -7.86 -11.04 -13.83
CA PHE A 78 -8.61 -9.83 -13.52
C PHE A 78 -7.78 -8.60 -13.88
N HIS A 79 -8.45 -7.50 -14.21
CA HIS A 79 -7.83 -6.18 -14.19
C HIS A 79 -7.75 -5.67 -12.74
N ALA A 80 -6.89 -4.70 -12.46
CA ALA A 80 -6.95 -3.95 -11.20
C ALA A 80 -7.60 -2.59 -11.45
N GLU A 81 -8.68 -2.27 -10.74
CA GLU A 81 -9.20 -0.90 -10.63
C GLU A 81 -8.43 -0.17 -9.54
N VAL A 82 -7.71 0.87 -9.93
CA VAL A 82 -6.82 1.66 -9.06
C VAL A 82 -7.18 3.14 -9.16
N CYS A 83 -6.90 3.89 -8.10
CA CYS A 83 -7.18 5.32 -8.01
C CYS A 83 -5.94 6.21 -7.82
N SER A 84 -4.73 5.62 -7.84
CA SER A 84 -3.46 6.37 -7.76
C SER A 84 -2.31 5.63 -8.46
N ALA A 85 -1.21 6.33 -8.75
CA ALA A 85 0.01 5.69 -9.26
C ALA A 85 0.66 4.71 -8.26
N ASP A 86 0.47 4.92 -6.96
CA ASP A 86 0.97 4.00 -5.94
C ASP A 86 0.17 2.68 -5.94
N GLU A 87 -1.16 2.75 -6.04
CA GLU A 87 -2.00 1.56 -6.21
C GLU A 87 -1.67 0.84 -7.53
N MET A 88 -1.47 1.58 -8.62
CA MET A 88 -1.03 1.02 -9.90
C MET A 88 0.29 0.24 -9.75
N ARG A 89 1.27 0.81 -9.04
CA ARG A 89 2.55 0.15 -8.79
C ARG A 89 2.39 -1.11 -7.95
N LEU A 90 1.56 -1.07 -6.90
CA LEU A 90 1.26 -2.23 -6.08
C LEU A 90 0.59 -3.33 -6.90
N ALA A 91 -0.42 -3.00 -7.71
CA ALA A 91 -1.09 -3.93 -8.61
C ALA A 91 -0.11 -4.62 -9.57
N GLN A 92 0.85 -3.88 -10.13
CA GLN A 92 1.90 -4.46 -10.97
C GLN A 92 2.83 -5.42 -10.20
N ILE A 93 3.20 -5.08 -8.97
CA ILE A 93 4.01 -5.95 -8.10
C ILE A 93 3.25 -7.23 -7.75
N ASP A 94 1.95 -7.11 -7.50
CA ASP A 94 1.07 -8.23 -7.15
C ASP A 94 0.69 -9.09 -8.37
N GLY A 95 1.10 -8.71 -9.58
CA GLY A 95 1.00 -9.56 -10.78
C GLY A 95 -0.10 -9.18 -11.79
N PHE A 96 -0.85 -8.10 -11.55
CA PHE A 96 -1.88 -7.64 -12.48
C PHE A 96 -1.26 -7.18 -13.80
N LYS A 97 -1.75 -7.75 -14.91
CA LYS A 97 -1.27 -7.44 -16.27
C LYS A 97 -1.98 -6.25 -16.90
N SER A 98 -3.12 -5.84 -16.36
CA SER A 98 -3.95 -4.77 -16.90
C SER A 98 -4.51 -3.91 -15.78
N ILE A 99 -4.49 -2.62 -16.01
CA ILE A 99 -4.89 -1.59 -15.05
C ILE A 99 -6.07 -0.79 -15.62
N VAL A 100 -7.07 -0.55 -14.79
CA VAL A 100 -8.13 0.44 -14.99
C VAL A 100 -7.87 1.57 -13.99
N PHE A 101 -7.52 2.75 -14.48
CA PHE A 101 -7.20 3.91 -13.66
C PHE A 101 -8.42 4.82 -13.55
N ASP A 102 -9.13 4.68 -12.43
CA ASP A 102 -10.28 5.50 -12.06
C ASP A 102 -9.85 6.59 -11.05
N GLY A 103 -10.77 7.44 -10.62
CA GLY A 103 -10.59 8.41 -9.56
C GLY A 103 -10.92 9.83 -10.00
N PRO A 104 -11.37 10.69 -9.06
CA PRO A 104 -11.83 12.05 -9.36
C PRO A 104 -10.69 13.04 -9.62
N LEU A 105 -9.46 12.66 -9.28
CA LEU A 105 -8.28 13.49 -9.46
C LEU A 105 -7.12 12.60 -9.88
N LYS A 106 -6.74 12.71 -11.15
CA LYS A 106 -5.50 12.14 -11.67
C LYS A 106 -4.49 13.26 -11.91
N LEU A 107 -3.32 13.17 -11.28
CA LEU A 107 -2.23 14.13 -11.48
C LEU A 107 -1.53 13.88 -12.81
N SER A 108 -0.91 14.91 -13.40
CA SER A 108 -0.17 14.74 -14.67
C SER A 108 0.95 13.71 -14.57
N SER A 109 1.62 13.62 -13.41
CA SER A 109 2.63 12.58 -13.14
C SER A 109 2.04 11.16 -13.15
N GLU A 110 0.81 10.99 -12.66
CA GLU A 110 0.12 9.71 -12.64
C GLU A 110 -0.43 9.34 -14.01
N LEU A 111 -0.97 10.32 -14.76
CA LEU A 111 -1.40 10.12 -16.15
C LEU A 111 -0.22 9.73 -17.05
N ILE A 112 0.95 10.36 -16.88
CA ILE A 112 2.19 9.96 -17.56
C ILE A 112 2.48 8.48 -17.29
N LYS A 113 2.38 8.05 -16.03
CA LYS A 113 2.61 6.66 -15.66
C LYS A 113 1.56 5.73 -16.27
N ALA A 114 0.29 6.13 -16.27
CA ALA A 114 -0.83 5.39 -16.85
C ALA A 114 -0.61 5.12 -18.35
N ILE A 115 -0.18 6.15 -19.10
CA ILE A 115 0.16 6.03 -20.53
C ILE A 115 1.31 5.04 -20.72
N GLU A 116 2.38 5.15 -19.93
CA GLU A 116 3.58 4.30 -20.04
C GLU A 116 3.30 2.82 -19.78
N VAL A 117 2.34 2.51 -18.90
CA VAL A 117 1.96 1.13 -18.60
C VAL A 117 0.81 0.62 -19.46
N GLY A 118 0.27 1.46 -20.36
CA GLY A 118 -0.86 1.11 -21.21
C GLY A 118 -2.16 0.90 -20.44
N ALA A 119 -2.36 1.63 -19.34
CA ALA A 119 -3.59 1.56 -18.56
C ALA A 119 -4.79 2.07 -19.38
N LEU A 120 -5.97 1.51 -19.07
CA LEU A 120 -7.24 2.10 -19.45
C LEU A 120 -7.55 3.24 -18.46
N VAL A 121 -7.78 4.46 -18.95
CA VAL A 121 -8.08 5.61 -18.09
C VAL A 121 -9.57 5.94 -18.14
N GLU A 122 -10.20 6.04 -16.97
CA GLU A 122 -11.59 6.44 -16.88
C GLU A 122 -11.70 7.95 -16.67
N ILE A 123 -12.13 8.66 -17.70
CA ILE A 123 -12.20 10.12 -17.72
C ILE A 123 -13.31 10.58 -16.80
N ASP A 124 -12.94 11.32 -15.75
CA ASP A 124 -13.89 11.84 -14.77
C ASP A 124 -14.37 13.26 -15.09
N ASN A 125 -13.54 14.07 -15.76
CA ASN A 125 -13.87 15.44 -16.14
C ASN A 125 -13.16 15.91 -17.42
N VAL A 126 -13.64 17.01 -18.01
CA VAL A 126 -13.15 17.55 -19.28
C VAL A 126 -11.68 17.99 -19.21
N ASP A 127 -11.25 18.60 -18.10
CA ASP A 127 -9.88 19.13 -17.98
C ASP A 127 -8.85 18.01 -17.77
N GLU A 128 -9.24 16.91 -17.14
CA GLU A 128 -8.46 15.66 -17.15
C GLU A 128 -8.28 15.12 -18.57
N CYS A 129 -9.34 15.07 -19.37
CA CYS A 129 -9.26 14.60 -20.76
C CYS A 129 -8.31 15.44 -21.62
N LYS A 130 -8.41 16.78 -21.52
CA LYS A 130 -7.49 17.70 -22.22
C LYS A 130 -6.03 17.47 -21.83
N ARG A 131 -5.76 17.33 -20.52
CA ARG A 131 -4.41 17.05 -20.02
C ARG A 131 -3.90 15.70 -20.52
N LEU A 132 -4.74 14.66 -20.53
CA LEU A 132 -4.36 13.35 -21.03
C LEU A 132 -4.02 13.39 -22.53
N GLU A 133 -4.82 14.09 -23.33
CA GLU A 133 -4.55 14.27 -24.77
C GLU A 133 -3.19 14.94 -25.01
N GLU A 134 -2.93 16.05 -24.34
CA GLU A 134 -1.66 16.79 -24.47
C GLU A 134 -0.45 15.89 -24.08
N LEU A 135 -0.58 15.14 -22.99
CA LEU A 135 0.46 14.23 -22.53
C LEU A 135 0.70 13.07 -23.51
N CYS A 136 -0.36 12.52 -24.10
CA CYS A 136 -0.25 11.47 -25.11
C CYS A 136 0.40 11.99 -26.39
N GLN A 137 0.02 13.19 -26.84
CA GLN A 137 0.62 13.87 -27.98
C GLN A 137 2.12 14.11 -27.75
N ASN A 138 2.49 14.65 -26.60
CA ASN A 138 3.89 14.92 -26.23
C ASN A 138 4.75 13.66 -26.19
N LYS A 139 4.16 12.51 -25.81
CA LYS A 139 4.86 11.21 -25.79
C LYS A 139 4.77 10.44 -27.10
N GLY A 140 3.91 10.85 -28.04
CA GLY A 140 3.63 10.08 -29.25
C GLY A 140 3.00 8.71 -28.97
N LEU A 141 2.24 8.59 -27.88
CA LEU A 141 1.57 7.37 -27.46
C LEU A 141 0.06 7.51 -27.58
N GLN A 142 -0.65 6.37 -27.56
CA GLN A 142 -2.10 6.33 -27.50
C GLN A 142 -2.55 5.82 -26.13
N CYS A 143 -3.69 6.31 -25.65
CA CYS A 143 -4.31 5.89 -24.40
C CYS A 143 -5.74 5.42 -24.66
N LYS A 144 -6.09 4.24 -24.15
CA LYS A 144 -7.49 3.79 -24.13
C LYS A 144 -8.23 4.54 -23.04
N ILE A 145 -9.45 4.96 -23.34
CA ILE A 145 -10.29 5.68 -22.40
C ILE A 145 -11.69 5.10 -22.29
N HIS A 146 -12.22 5.13 -21.08
CA HIS A 146 -13.67 5.14 -20.84
C HIS A 146 -14.11 6.54 -20.44
N ILE A 147 -15.33 6.93 -20.80
CA ILE A 147 -15.94 8.16 -20.28
C ILE A 147 -16.82 7.78 -19.09
N ARG A 148 -16.52 8.31 -17.90
CA ARG A 148 -17.33 8.08 -16.71
C ARG A 148 -18.56 8.98 -16.75
N LEU A 149 -19.74 8.38 -16.66
CA LEU A 149 -21.02 9.08 -16.69
C LEU A 149 -21.47 9.39 -15.27
N SER A 150 -21.96 10.60 -15.07
CA SER A 150 -22.48 11.07 -13.78
C SER A 150 -23.83 10.44 -13.43
N HIS A 151 -24.12 10.38 -12.13
CA HIS A 151 -25.38 9.87 -11.58
C HIS A 151 -25.86 10.77 -10.43
N PHE A 152 -27.10 10.57 -9.97
CA PHE A 152 -27.63 11.25 -8.78
C PHE A 152 -27.57 10.32 -7.56
N TYR A 153 -26.99 10.78 -6.45
CA TYR A 153 -27.04 10.10 -5.15
C TYR A 153 -28.10 10.75 -4.28
N ASP A 154 -29.19 10.04 -3.99
CA ASP A 154 -30.29 10.50 -3.12
C ASP A 154 -30.72 11.94 -3.47
N ASP A 155 -31.07 12.13 -4.75
CA ASP A 155 -31.46 13.40 -5.39
C ASP A 155 -30.37 14.49 -5.48
N ASN A 156 -29.14 14.22 -5.00
CA ASN A 156 -28.01 15.13 -5.14
C ASN A 156 -27.13 14.75 -6.32
N LEU A 157 -26.64 15.76 -7.06
CA LEU A 157 -25.70 15.55 -8.15
C LEU A 157 -24.40 14.94 -7.61
N SER A 158 -23.99 13.79 -8.19
CA SER A 158 -22.68 13.21 -7.91
C SER A 158 -21.57 14.16 -8.33
N ARG A 159 -20.50 14.22 -7.53
CA ARG A 159 -19.26 14.91 -7.88
C ARG A 159 -18.38 14.15 -8.88
N PHE A 160 -18.79 12.97 -9.32
CA PHE A 160 -18.03 12.05 -10.17
C PHE A 160 -18.68 11.91 -11.53
N GLY A 161 -17.84 11.79 -12.56
CA GLY A 161 -18.23 11.63 -13.95
C GLY A 161 -18.85 12.88 -14.57
N LEU A 162 -19.15 12.76 -15.85
CA LEU A 162 -19.64 13.82 -16.72
C LEU A 162 -21.16 13.71 -16.91
N SER A 163 -21.86 14.84 -16.92
CA SER A 163 -23.26 14.92 -17.35
C SER A 163 -23.39 14.69 -18.86
N LYS A 164 -24.61 14.42 -19.34
CA LYS A 164 -24.87 14.20 -20.78
C LYS A 164 -24.27 15.30 -21.66
N ASP A 165 -24.53 16.55 -21.31
CA ASP A 165 -24.08 17.70 -22.10
C ASP A 165 -22.54 17.77 -22.14
N GLU A 166 -21.88 17.50 -21.01
CA GLU A 166 -20.42 17.48 -20.94
C GLU A 166 -19.82 16.30 -21.72
N VAL A 167 -20.49 15.15 -21.73
CA VAL A 167 -20.07 13.97 -22.52
C VAL A 167 -20.13 14.29 -24.01
N LEU A 168 -21.24 14.85 -24.49
CA LEU A 168 -21.39 15.26 -25.89
C LEU A 168 -20.33 16.29 -26.28
N ASP A 169 -20.11 17.30 -25.42
CA ASP A 169 -19.09 18.32 -25.66
C ASP A 169 -17.68 17.72 -25.75
N LEU A 170 -17.36 16.79 -24.85
CA LEU A 170 -16.08 16.09 -24.83
C LEU A 170 -15.87 15.24 -26.09
N LEU A 171 -16.90 14.50 -26.50
CA LEU A 171 -16.88 13.66 -27.70
C LEU A 171 -16.64 14.50 -28.96
N ASP A 172 -17.44 15.56 -29.15
CA ASP A 172 -17.41 16.41 -30.34
C ASP A 172 -16.14 17.26 -30.46
N LYS A 173 -15.61 17.75 -29.33
CA LYS A 173 -14.50 18.69 -29.34
C LYS A 173 -13.14 18.04 -29.22
N ILE A 174 -13.04 16.90 -28.52
CA ILE A 174 -11.75 16.31 -28.14
C ILE A 174 -11.64 14.89 -28.66
N VAL A 175 -12.49 13.98 -28.17
CA VAL A 175 -12.25 12.53 -28.34
C VAL A 175 -12.34 12.09 -29.80
N THR A 176 -13.37 12.51 -30.54
CA THR A 176 -13.54 12.12 -31.95
C THR A 176 -12.51 12.73 -32.90
N LYS A 177 -11.81 13.78 -32.46
CA LYS A 177 -10.78 14.50 -33.24
C LYS A 177 -9.36 14.10 -32.87
N SER A 178 -9.19 13.40 -31.76
CA SER A 178 -7.89 12.95 -31.26
C SER A 178 -7.40 11.72 -32.03
N ASN A 179 -6.10 11.70 -32.33
CA ASN A 179 -5.41 10.49 -32.81
C ASN A 179 -4.74 9.71 -31.66
N HIS A 180 -4.82 10.24 -30.44
CA HIS A 180 -4.11 9.76 -29.26
C HIS A 180 -5.05 9.13 -28.22
N LEU A 181 -6.30 9.57 -28.12
CA LEU A 181 -7.32 8.95 -27.27
C LEU A 181 -8.12 7.94 -28.06
N ILE A 182 -8.20 6.72 -27.53
CA ILE A 182 -9.00 5.64 -28.11
C ILE A 182 -10.20 5.43 -27.20
N LEU A 183 -11.37 5.92 -27.61
CA LEU A 183 -12.61 5.61 -26.92
C LEU A 183 -12.87 4.10 -27.01
N SER A 184 -12.79 3.41 -25.87
CA SER A 184 -13.03 1.97 -25.78
C SER A 184 -14.31 1.62 -25.02
N GLY A 185 -15.02 2.60 -24.46
CA GLY A 185 -16.20 2.34 -23.66
C GLY A 185 -16.69 3.50 -22.78
N PHE A 186 -17.62 3.17 -21.90
CA PHE A 186 -18.22 4.07 -20.91
C PHE A 186 -18.25 3.41 -19.54
N HIS A 187 -18.22 4.22 -18.48
CA HIS A 187 -18.25 3.77 -17.10
C HIS A 187 -19.45 4.35 -16.34
N LEU A 188 -20.18 3.47 -15.64
CA LEU A 188 -21.29 3.75 -14.74
C LEU A 188 -20.94 3.28 -13.32
N HIS A 189 -20.82 4.21 -12.37
CA HIS A 189 -20.70 3.87 -10.94
C HIS A 189 -21.82 4.55 -10.14
N VAL A 190 -22.90 3.81 -9.90
CA VAL A 190 -24.14 4.32 -9.28
C VAL A 190 -24.23 4.10 -7.77
N GLY A 191 -23.14 3.65 -7.15
CA GLY A 191 -23.03 3.47 -5.71
C GLY A 191 -22.38 2.18 -5.29
N SER A 192 -22.21 2.06 -3.97
CA SER A 192 -21.81 0.83 -3.30
C SER A 192 -23.02 0.22 -2.58
N ASN A 193 -22.96 -1.09 -2.34
CA ASN A 193 -23.99 -1.85 -1.62
C ASN A 193 -25.40 -1.77 -2.24
N LEU A 194 -25.54 -2.14 -3.51
CA LEU A 194 -26.82 -2.06 -4.21
C LEU A 194 -27.73 -3.27 -3.86
N PRO A 195 -28.86 -3.07 -3.14
CA PRO A 195 -29.76 -4.18 -2.81
C PRO A 195 -30.50 -4.75 -4.04
N THR A 196 -30.59 -3.96 -5.11
CA THR A 196 -31.20 -4.33 -6.39
C THR A 196 -30.38 -3.75 -7.54
N ALA A 197 -30.58 -4.27 -8.75
CA ALA A 197 -29.93 -3.75 -9.96
C ALA A 197 -30.58 -2.47 -10.52
N ASP A 198 -31.63 -1.95 -9.88
CA ASP A 198 -32.48 -0.88 -10.44
C ASP A 198 -31.70 0.40 -10.73
N LYS A 199 -30.79 0.80 -9.83
CA LYS A 199 -29.95 2.01 -10.04
C LYS A 199 -29.07 1.88 -11.28
N ILE A 200 -28.50 0.70 -11.52
CA ILE A 200 -27.70 0.42 -12.71
C ILE A 200 -28.60 0.49 -13.95
N CYS A 201 -29.74 -0.21 -13.92
CA CYS A 201 -30.68 -0.27 -15.04
C CYS A 201 -31.24 1.12 -15.41
N ASN A 202 -31.56 1.93 -14.42
CA ASN A 202 -32.02 3.30 -14.62
C ASN A 202 -30.92 4.18 -15.23
N SER A 203 -29.67 4.03 -14.80
CA SER A 203 -28.54 4.76 -15.39
C SER A 203 -28.27 4.33 -16.83
N ILE A 204 -28.42 3.04 -17.16
CA ILE A 204 -28.30 2.55 -18.55
C ILE A 204 -29.36 3.22 -19.43
N LYS A 205 -30.64 3.21 -19.00
CA LYS A 205 -31.75 3.86 -19.71
C LYS A 205 -31.56 5.37 -19.82
N GLN A 206 -31.03 6.00 -18.78
CA GLN A 206 -30.76 7.43 -18.77
C GLN A 206 -29.79 7.80 -19.90
N TYR A 207 -28.75 7.01 -20.17
CA TYR A 207 -27.72 7.31 -21.17
C TYR A 207 -27.86 6.49 -22.47
N GLU A 208 -29.04 5.91 -22.72
CA GLU A 208 -29.29 5.02 -23.86
C GLU A 208 -28.95 5.66 -25.21
N ASP A 209 -29.31 6.93 -25.40
CA ASP A 209 -29.01 7.75 -26.58
C ASP A 209 -27.50 7.84 -26.85
N ILE A 210 -26.73 8.23 -25.85
CA ILE A 210 -25.27 8.35 -25.96
C ILE A 210 -24.62 6.99 -26.21
N LEU A 211 -25.06 5.96 -25.49
CA LEU A 211 -24.51 4.61 -25.63
C LEU A 211 -24.82 4.01 -27.02
N LEU A 212 -26.01 4.27 -27.58
CA LEU A 212 -26.38 3.78 -28.92
C LEU A 212 -25.58 4.43 -30.04
N GLU A 213 -25.26 5.72 -29.89
CA GLU A 213 -24.58 6.53 -30.90
C GLU A 213 -23.05 6.38 -30.83
N TYR A 214 -22.46 6.40 -29.62
CA TYR A 214 -21.01 6.55 -29.45
C TYR A 214 -20.29 5.31 -28.91
N MET A 215 -20.99 4.28 -28.42
CA MET A 215 -20.32 3.05 -27.98
C MET A 215 -19.66 2.34 -29.19
N PRO A 216 -18.36 2.02 -29.13
CA PRO A 216 -17.70 1.24 -30.18
C PRO A 216 -18.38 -0.11 -30.40
N GLU A 217 -18.29 -0.66 -31.61
CA GLU A 217 -18.90 -1.97 -31.96
C GLU A 217 -18.49 -3.07 -30.97
N TYR A 218 -17.20 -3.10 -30.59
CA TYR A 218 -16.64 -4.00 -29.57
C TYR A 218 -16.22 -3.24 -28.30
N GLY A 219 -17.05 -2.28 -27.86
CA GLY A 219 -16.81 -1.45 -26.69
C GLY A 219 -17.02 -2.16 -25.35
N THR A 220 -16.65 -1.49 -24.27
CA THR A 220 -16.89 -1.94 -22.89
C THR A 220 -17.88 -1.01 -22.18
N LEU A 221 -18.91 -1.59 -21.57
CA LEU A 221 -19.73 -0.91 -20.58
C LEU A 221 -19.28 -1.36 -19.19
N ASN A 222 -18.54 -0.49 -18.50
CA ASN A 222 -18.16 -0.72 -17.10
C ASN A 222 -19.32 -0.31 -16.20
N LEU A 223 -19.80 -1.24 -15.36
CA LEU A 223 -20.98 -1.09 -14.49
C LEU A 223 -20.60 -0.88 -13.02
N GLY A 224 -19.31 -0.71 -12.72
CA GLY A 224 -18.83 -0.43 -11.37
C GLY A 224 -19.07 -1.61 -10.41
N SER A 225 -19.18 -1.32 -9.11
CA SER A 225 -19.11 -2.33 -8.05
C SER A 225 -20.30 -3.29 -7.99
N GLY A 226 -21.52 -2.77 -7.82
CA GLY A 226 -22.73 -3.58 -7.80
C GLY A 226 -23.08 -4.18 -6.43
N ILE A 227 -23.01 -5.51 -6.33
CA ILE A 227 -23.59 -6.33 -5.26
C ILE A 227 -22.95 -6.02 -3.89
N PRO A 228 -23.73 -5.86 -2.80
CA PRO A 228 -23.21 -5.70 -1.43
C PRO A 228 -22.52 -6.97 -0.89
N ALA A 229 -21.73 -6.80 0.17
CA ALA A 229 -21.36 -7.93 1.03
C ALA A 229 -22.47 -8.26 2.02
N ASP A 230 -22.42 -9.45 2.62
CA ASP A 230 -23.43 -9.95 3.54
C ASP A 230 -23.50 -9.14 4.85
N SER A 231 -22.44 -8.44 5.25
CA SER A 231 -22.51 -7.48 6.36
C SER A 231 -23.40 -6.26 6.08
N PHE A 232 -23.92 -6.11 4.86
CA PHE A 232 -24.98 -5.13 4.54
C PHE A 232 -26.38 -5.57 5.00
N ASP A 233 -26.56 -6.87 5.27
CA ASP A 233 -27.84 -7.46 5.65
C ASP A 233 -28.24 -7.01 7.07
N THR A 234 -28.97 -5.90 7.14
CA THR A 234 -29.55 -5.40 8.39
C THR A 234 -30.79 -6.22 8.70
N SER A 235 -30.93 -6.64 9.96
CA SER A 235 -31.73 -7.82 10.34
C SER A 235 -33.26 -7.71 10.23
N ASN A 236 -33.85 -6.97 9.29
CA ASN A 236 -35.27 -7.11 8.91
C ASN A 236 -35.74 -6.44 7.59
N THR A 237 -34.94 -5.65 6.84
CA THR A 237 -35.48 -4.92 5.66
C THR A 237 -34.65 -4.98 4.39
N THR A 238 -33.35 -5.29 4.47
CA THR A 238 -32.45 -5.21 3.31
C THR A 238 -31.55 -6.43 3.28
N LYS A 239 -31.54 -7.18 2.18
CA LYS A 239 -30.72 -8.39 1.99
C LYS A 239 -29.74 -8.21 0.84
N THR A 240 -28.61 -8.92 0.90
CA THR A 240 -27.76 -9.12 -0.27
C THR A 240 -28.59 -9.80 -1.38
N PRO A 241 -28.64 -9.26 -2.61
CA PRO A 241 -29.33 -9.91 -3.69
C PRO A 241 -28.54 -11.15 -4.15
N GLU A 242 -29.28 -12.18 -4.56
CA GLU A 242 -28.68 -13.33 -5.24
C GLU A 242 -28.06 -12.86 -6.58
N PRO A 243 -26.79 -13.20 -6.88
CA PRO A 243 -26.13 -12.73 -8.10
C PRO A 243 -26.87 -13.10 -9.39
N GLU A 244 -27.55 -14.26 -9.42
CA GLU A 244 -28.39 -14.69 -10.56
C GLU A 244 -29.46 -13.63 -10.89
N CYS A 245 -30.24 -13.23 -9.89
CA CYS A 245 -31.31 -12.24 -10.05
C CYS A 245 -30.74 -10.84 -10.33
N PHE A 246 -29.63 -10.49 -9.70
CA PHE A 246 -29.00 -9.19 -9.91
C PHE A 246 -28.53 -9.01 -11.36
N PHE A 247 -27.85 -10.02 -11.93
CA PHE A 247 -27.33 -9.93 -13.29
C PHE A 247 -28.38 -10.16 -14.37
N SER A 248 -29.39 -10.99 -14.11
CA SER A 248 -30.46 -11.24 -15.09
C SER A 248 -31.25 -9.98 -15.41
N VAL A 249 -31.54 -9.15 -14.39
CA VAL A 249 -32.23 -7.86 -14.56
C VAL A 249 -31.38 -6.87 -15.37
N ILE A 250 -30.05 -6.85 -15.15
CA ILE A 250 -29.13 -6.03 -15.95
C ILE A 250 -29.11 -6.51 -17.40
N ARG A 251 -28.96 -7.82 -17.62
CA ARG A 251 -28.97 -8.45 -18.94
C ARG A 251 -30.25 -8.11 -19.71
N GLU A 252 -31.41 -8.26 -19.08
CA GLU A 252 -32.70 -7.94 -19.69
C GLU A 252 -32.80 -6.46 -20.06
N THR A 253 -32.32 -5.57 -19.19
CA THR A 253 -32.30 -4.13 -19.48
C THR A 253 -31.40 -3.80 -20.68
N VAL A 254 -30.18 -4.35 -20.75
CA VAL A 254 -29.29 -4.08 -21.89
C VAL A 254 -29.82 -4.68 -23.19
N GLN A 255 -30.46 -5.86 -23.14
CA GLN A 255 -31.12 -6.45 -24.31
C GLN A 255 -32.29 -5.58 -24.80
N GLN A 256 -33.09 -5.04 -23.88
CA GLN A 256 -34.20 -4.15 -24.22
C GLN A 256 -33.73 -2.83 -24.84
N CYS A 257 -32.71 -2.19 -24.27
CA CYS A 257 -32.19 -0.90 -24.77
C CYS A 257 -31.38 -1.04 -26.06
N PHE A 258 -30.62 -2.14 -26.25
CA PHE A 258 -29.61 -2.20 -27.30
C PHE A 258 -29.80 -3.31 -28.34
N GLY A 259 -30.81 -4.17 -28.17
CA GLY A 259 -31.06 -5.30 -29.08
C GLY A 259 -29.81 -6.16 -29.26
N ASP A 260 -29.53 -6.61 -30.49
CA ASP A 260 -28.41 -7.52 -30.77
C ASP A 260 -27.01 -6.92 -30.51
N LYS A 261 -26.86 -5.59 -30.46
CA LYS A 261 -25.57 -4.93 -30.18
C LYS A 261 -24.98 -5.34 -28.83
N TYR A 262 -25.83 -5.70 -27.87
CA TYR A 262 -25.43 -6.12 -26.53
C TYR A 262 -24.43 -7.29 -26.56
N ASN A 263 -24.54 -8.20 -27.55
CA ASN A 263 -23.68 -9.38 -27.65
C ASN A 263 -22.23 -9.05 -28.01
N ASN A 264 -21.99 -7.89 -28.64
CA ASN A 264 -20.65 -7.47 -29.06
C ASN A 264 -19.89 -6.75 -27.95
N TRP A 265 -20.61 -6.19 -26.98
CA TRP A 265 -20.01 -5.41 -25.90
C TRP A 265 -19.45 -6.30 -24.81
N ASN A 266 -18.40 -5.80 -24.15
CA ASN A 266 -17.88 -6.36 -22.92
C ASN A 266 -18.53 -5.67 -21.72
N TYR A 267 -19.02 -6.44 -20.75
CA TYR A 267 -19.56 -5.90 -19.51
C TYR A 267 -18.52 -6.02 -18.39
N MET A 268 -17.97 -4.87 -17.97
CA MET A 268 -16.97 -4.82 -16.92
C MET A 268 -17.62 -4.53 -15.57
N PHE A 269 -17.15 -5.20 -14.52
CA PHE A 269 -17.59 -4.97 -13.15
C PHE A 269 -16.39 -4.71 -12.24
N GLU A 270 -16.61 -3.91 -11.19
CA GLU A 270 -15.59 -3.49 -10.22
C GLU A 270 -15.84 -3.96 -8.77
N PRO A 271 -16.16 -5.25 -8.56
CA PRO A 271 -16.39 -5.76 -7.21
C PRO A 271 -15.12 -5.64 -6.37
N GLY A 272 -15.32 -5.17 -5.14
CA GLY A 272 -14.30 -5.17 -4.10
C GLY A 272 -14.87 -5.75 -2.82
N ARG A 273 -15.68 -4.93 -2.13
CA ARG A 273 -16.34 -5.29 -0.86
C ARG A 273 -17.05 -6.64 -0.89
N HIS A 274 -17.81 -6.93 -1.96
CA HIS A 274 -18.53 -8.19 -2.11
C HIS A 274 -17.62 -9.41 -1.96
N PHE A 275 -16.40 -9.37 -2.49
CA PHE A 275 -15.49 -10.51 -2.45
C PHE A 275 -14.79 -10.70 -1.12
N VAL A 276 -14.53 -9.63 -0.36
CA VAL A 276 -13.54 -9.69 0.73
C VAL A 276 -14.12 -9.42 2.12
N GLU A 277 -15.11 -8.53 2.25
CA GLU A 277 -15.62 -8.03 3.53
C GLU A 277 -15.94 -9.15 4.55
N ASP A 278 -16.75 -10.12 4.16
CA ASP A 278 -17.30 -11.13 5.06
C ASP A 278 -16.31 -12.19 5.54
N PHE A 279 -15.13 -12.21 4.93
CA PHE A 279 -14.08 -13.20 5.14
C PHE A 279 -12.91 -12.63 5.94
N GLY A 280 -13.01 -11.38 6.39
CA GLY A 280 -12.13 -10.80 7.40
C GLY A 280 -12.70 -10.97 8.80
N TYR A 281 -11.87 -11.49 9.70
CA TYR A 281 -12.21 -11.77 11.10
C TYR A 281 -11.17 -11.15 12.02
N PHE A 282 -11.58 -10.19 12.84
CA PHE A 282 -10.68 -9.57 13.81
C PHE A 282 -10.82 -10.26 15.17
N ILE A 283 -9.71 -10.82 15.66
CA ILE A 283 -9.69 -11.62 16.89
C ILE A 283 -9.16 -10.79 18.05
N GLY A 284 -9.97 -10.63 19.09
CA GLY A 284 -9.67 -9.83 20.27
C GLY A 284 -9.98 -10.54 21.58
N LYS A 285 -9.67 -9.86 22.68
CA LYS A 285 -9.94 -10.31 24.04
C LYS A 285 -10.53 -9.18 24.87
N VAL A 286 -11.52 -9.52 25.68
CA VAL A 286 -12.03 -8.63 26.73
C VAL A 286 -11.12 -8.73 27.95
N SER A 287 -10.51 -7.61 28.33
CA SER A 287 -9.52 -7.55 29.41
C SER A 287 -10.15 -7.24 30.77
N ASN A 288 -11.21 -6.42 30.81
CA ASN A 288 -11.93 -6.11 32.03
C ASN A 288 -13.38 -5.74 31.74
N ILE A 289 -14.23 -5.84 32.76
CA ILE A 289 -15.61 -5.37 32.73
C ILE A 289 -15.78 -4.35 33.85
N LYS A 290 -16.39 -3.20 33.54
CA LYS A 290 -16.77 -2.17 34.51
C LYS A 290 -18.28 -2.06 34.52
N LYS A 291 -18.90 -2.04 35.70
CA LYS A 291 -20.33 -1.76 35.83
C LYS A 291 -20.53 -0.29 36.19
N ARG A 292 -21.27 0.46 35.37
CA ARG A 292 -21.61 1.87 35.61
C ARG A 292 -23.10 2.06 35.43
N TYR A 293 -23.77 2.58 36.46
CA TYR A 293 -25.21 2.88 36.43
C TYR A 293 -26.09 1.73 35.91
N GLY A 294 -25.71 0.48 36.19
CA GLY A 294 -26.42 -0.72 35.73
C GLY A 294 -25.97 -1.28 34.38
N VAL A 295 -25.16 -0.54 33.61
CA VAL A 295 -24.63 -0.98 32.31
C VAL A 295 -23.25 -1.62 32.49
N ASN A 296 -23.02 -2.77 31.86
CA ASN A 296 -21.71 -3.40 31.80
C ASN A 296 -20.92 -2.84 30.60
N VAL A 297 -19.69 -2.40 30.85
CA VAL A 297 -18.74 -1.96 29.82
C VAL A 297 -17.61 -2.97 29.75
N ALA A 298 -17.57 -3.76 28.68
CA ALA A 298 -16.51 -4.72 28.38
C ALA A 298 -15.37 -4.02 27.62
N GLN A 299 -14.21 -3.94 28.25
CA GLN A 299 -13.02 -3.30 27.69
C GLN A 299 -12.22 -4.30 26.87
N SER A 300 -12.09 -4.07 25.56
CA SER A 300 -11.31 -4.94 24.67
C SER A 300 -9.88 -4.42 24.41
N ASN A 301 -9.04 -5.29 23.85
CA ASN A 301 -7.72 -4.94 23.33
C ASN A 301 -7.72 -4.59 21.82
N ILE A 302 -8.90 -4.30 21.25
CA ILE A 302 -9.06 -3.79 19.88
C ILE A 302 -9.58 -2.36 19.97
N GLY A 303 -9.14 -1.47 19.08
CA GLY A 303 -9.62 -0.10 19.01
C GLY A 303 -10.35 0.17 17.70
N ILE A 304 -11.29 1.11 17.71
CA ILE A 304 -12.05 1.54 16.53
C ILE A 304 -11.16 2.05 15.40
N ASN A 305 -9.96 2.55 15.72
CA ASN A 305 -8.94 2.97 14.77
C ASN A 305 -8.38 1.82 13.94
N TRP A 306 -8.56 0.56 14.36
CA TRP A 306 -8.14 -0.63 13.62
C TRP A 306 -9.24 -1.25 12.78
N ILE A 307 -10.50 -0.97 13.15
CA ILE A 307 -11.69 -1.45 12.44
C ILE A 307 -12.68 -0.27 12.27
N PRO A 308 -12.33 0.79 11.52
CA PRO A 308 -13.17 1.98 11.44
C PRO A 308 -14.56 1.71 10.84
N SER A 309 -14.70 0.65 10.05
CA SER A 309 -15.96 0.33 9.37
C SER A 309 -17.10 -0.03 10.31
N VAL A 310 -16.83 -0.47 11.55
CA VAL A 310 -17.89 -0.79 12.54
C VAL A 310 -18.75 0.42 12.92
N ARG A 311 -18.32 1.63 12.56
CA ARG A 311 -19.15 2.85 12.68
C ARG A 311 -20.22 2.98 11.61
N ASN A 312 -19.99 2.36 10.46
CA ASN A 312 -20.76 2.56 9.25
C ASN A 312 -21.59 1.33 8.89
N TRP A 313 -21.13 0.13 9.25
CA TRP A 313 -21.73 -1.14 8.84
C TRP A 313 -22.04 -2.07 10.01
N ASP A 314 -22.89 -3.05 9.74
CA ASP A 314 -23.32 -4.04 10.72
C ASP A 314 -22.31 -5.19 10.76
N HIS A 315 -21.37 -5.12 11.71
CA HIS A 315 -20.44 -6.21 11.98
C HIS A 315 -21.03 -7.22 12.96
N SER A 316 -20.59 -8.48 12.87
CA SER A 316 -21.05 -9.52 13.79
C SER A 316 -20.01 -9.78 14.88
N PHE A 317 -20.42 -9.62 16.14
CA PHE A 317 -19.64 -10.01 17.31
C PHE A 317 -19.95 -11.45 17.72
N VAL A 318 -18.92 -12.27 17.88
CA VAL A 318 -19.03 -13.65 18.40
C VAL A 318 -17.97 -13.87 19.48
N SER A 319 -18.39 -14.05 20.73
CA SER A 319 -17.50 -14.48 21.81
C SER A 319 -17.19 -15.98 21.71
N PHE A 320 -15.96 -16.36 22.04
CA PHE A 320 -15.53 -17.75 22.11
C PHE A 320 -14.42 -17.92 23.18
N ILE A 321 -14.36 -19.09 23.84
CA ILE A 321 -13.51 -19.37 25.01
C ILE A 321 -13.94 -18.54 26.22
N HIS A 322 -14.60 -19.19 27.18
CA HIS A 322 -15.15 -18.57 28.39
C HIS A 322 -14.58 -19.26 29.63
N LYS A 323 -14.25 -18.49 30.66
CA LYS A 323 -13.88 -19.07 31.97
C LYS A 323 -15.08 -19.68 32.68
N ASN A 324 -16.29 -19.12 32.50
CA ASN A 324 -17.53 -19.58 33.10
C ASN A 324 -18.69 -19.44 32.09
N ARG A 325 -19.41 -20.54 31.81
CA ARG A 325 -20.70 -20.47 31.09
C ARG A 325 -21.82 -20.25 32.11
N HIS A 326 -22.63 -19.21 31.93
CA HIS A 326 -23.88 -19.04 32.67
C HIS A 326 -25.05 -19.70 31.92
N ASP A 327 -26.21 -19.78 32.58
CA ASP A 327 -27.46 -20.31 31.99
C ASP A 327 -27.80 -19.54 30.70
N GLU A 328 -27.90 -20.25 29.56
CA GLU A 328 -28.19 -19.68 28.23
C GLU A 328 -29.49 -18.85 28.20
N ARG A 329 -30.37 -19.02 29.19
CA ARG A 329 -31.61 -18.27 29.34
C ARG A 329 -31.44 -16.85 29.91
N LYS A 330 -30.25 -16.48 30.40
CA LYS A 330 -29.96 -15.14 30.94
C LYS A 330 -28.90 -14.44 30.09
N LYS A 331 -29.35 -13.64 29.11
CA LYS A 331 -28.45 -12.74 28.37
C LYS A 331 -28.18 -11.48 29.20
N GLU A 332 -26.91 -11.13 29.31
CA GLU A 332 -26.48 -9.83 29.84
C GLU A 332 -26.14 -8.90 28.67
N GLU A 333 -26.40 -7.61 28.87
CA GLU A 333 -26.05 -6.56 27.92
C GLU A 333 -24.70 -5.94 28.26
N TYR A 334 -23.87 -5.75 27.23
CA TYR A 334 -22.56 -5.14 27.31
C TYR A 334 -22.39 -4.05 26.26
N ILE A 335 -21.78 -2.93 26.63
CA ILE A 335 -21.08 -2.06 25.70
C ILE A 335 -19.69 -2.66 25.46
N LEU A 336 -19.30 -2.91 24.21
CA LEU A 336 -17.95 -3.32 23.87
C LEU A 336 -17.11 -2.09 23.49
N ALA A 337 -16.21 -1.69 24.38
CA ALA A 337 -15.32 -0.54 24.20
C ALA A 337 -13.92 -0.95 23.73
N GLY A 338 -13.25 -0.05 23.02
CA GLY A 338 -11.87 -0.20 22.58
C GLY A 338 -10.84 0.45 23.50
N PHE A 339 -9.54 0.22 23.25
CA PHE A 339 -8.44 0.61 24.15
C PHE A 339 -8.03 2.10 24.11
N ASN A 340 -8.59 2.91 23.22
CA ASN A 340 -8.20 4.29 23.01
C ASN A 340 -8.76 5.20 24.09
N CYS A 341 -8.07 6.33 24.31
CA CYS A 341 -8.46 7.32 25.30
C CYS A 341 -9.41 8.38 24.69
N PHE A 342 -10.54 7.95 24.12
CA PHE A 342 -11.61 8.86 23.69
C PHE A 342 -12.98 8.17 23.70
N GLU A 343 -14.04 8.95 23.89
CA GLU A 343 -15.39 8.42 24.15
C GLU A 343 -15.99 7.61 22.99
N CYS A 344 -15.73 8.04 21.75
CA CYS A 344 -16.23 7.35 20.56
C CYS A 344 -15.42 6.08 20.19
N ASP A 345 -14.54 5.60 21.07
CA ASP A 345 -13.92 4.28 20.94
C ASP A 345 -14.84 3.18 21.48
N CYS A 346 -16.00 3.09 20.86
CA CYS A 346 -17.03 2.11 21.14
C CYS A 346 -17.17 1.22 19.90
N LEU A 347 -16.77 -0.05 20.02
CA LEU A 347 -16.85 -1.02 18.93
C LEU A 347 -18.29 -1.46 18.71
N PHE A 348 -19.01 -1.74 19.82
CA PHE A 348 -20.43 -2.06 19.78
C PHE A 348 -21.15 -1.38 20.95
N PRO A 349 -22.17 -0.56 20.68
CA PRO A 349 -22.94 0.12 21.72
C PRO A 349 -23.82 -0.83 22.53
N SER A 350 -24.15 -2.00 21.99
CA SER A 350 -24.90 -3.03 22.71
C SER A 350 -24.62 -4.42 22.13
N VAL A 351 -24.22 -5.35 22.99
CA VAL A 351 -24.00 -6.77 22.70
C VAL A 351 -24.71 -7.58 23.78
N PHE A 352 -25.56 -8.51 23.35
CA PHE A 352 -26.25 -9.44 24.25
C PHE A 352 -25.61 -10.82 24.18
N THR A 353 -25.14 -11.32 25.31
CA THR A 353 -24.54 -12.65 25.41
C THR A 353 -24.93 -13.34 26.73
N PRO A 354 -25.16 -14.66 26.74
CA PRO A 354 -25.34 -15.41 27.99
C PRO A 354 -24.02 -15.62 28.75
N GLU A 355 -22.89 -15.24 28.19
CA GLU A 355 -21.56 -15.49 28.75
C GLU A 355 -21.04 -14.27 29.51
N ASN A 356 -20.35 -14.51 30.62
CA ASN A 356 -19.53 -13.46 31.22
C ASN A 356 -18.33 -13.22 30.31
N LEU A 357 -18.24 -12.01 29.75
CA LEU A 357 -17.20 -11.67 28.79
C LEU A 357 -15.80 -11.50 29.41
N ILE A 358 -15.66 -11.51 30.75
CA ILE A 358 -14.34 -11.32 31.38
C ILE A 358 -13.36 -12.38 30.89
N ASP A 359 -12.19 -11.94 30.44
CA ASP A 359 -11.14 -12.78 29.85
C ASP A 359 -11.56 -13.60 28.62
N SER A 360 -12.76 -13.39 28.07
CA SER A 360 -13.21 -14.09 26.87
C SER A 360 -12.49 -13.57 25.62
N PHE A 361 -12.29 -14.46 24.67
CA PHE A 361 -11.88 -14.08 23.32
C PHE A 361 -13.13 -13.83 22.47
N PHE A 362 -12.97 -13.05 21.41
CA PHE A 362 -14.06 -12.77 20.51
C PHE A 362 -13.56 -12.54 19.09
N SER A 363 -14.47 -12.70 18.14
CA SER A 363 -14.30 -12.42 16.73
C SER A 363 -15.26 -11.30 16.35
N ILE A 364 -14.75 -10.32 15.60
CA ILE A 364 -15.56 -9.38 14.84
C ILE A 364 -15.48 -9.82 13.39
N ARG A 365 -16.60 -10.31 12.84
CA ARG A 365 -16.71 -10.69 11.43
C ARG A 365 -17.09 -9.49 10.58
N GLY A 366 -16.62 -9.49 9.33
CA GLY A 366 -16.95 -8.48 8.34
C GLY A 366 -15.85 -7.44 8.16
N CYS A 367 -14.60 -7.74 8.56
CA CYS A 367 -13.51 -6.75 8.58
C CYS A 367 -12.59 -6.87 7.35
N GLY A 368 -13.06 -7.49 6.28
CA GLY A 368 -12.23 -7.85 5.14
C GLY A 368 -12.08 -6.74 4.11
N ALA A 369 -12.94 -5.73 4.09
CA ALA A 369 -12.83 -4.60 3.18
C ALA A 369 -12.64 -3.29 3.94
N TYR A 370 -11.78 -2.42 3.43
CA TYR A 370 -11.52 -1.04 3.87
C TYR A 370 -10.90 -0.88 5.26
N ASP A 371 -11.08 -1.82 6.20
CA ASP A 371 -10.48 -1.73 7.53
C ASP A 371 -8.95 -1.78 7.47
N MET A 372 -8.38 -2.70 6.68
CA MET A 372 -6.92 -2.80 6.54
C MET A 372 -6.31 -1.51 5.98
N GLN A 373 -7.03 -0.82 5.07
CA GLN A 373 -6.57 0.37 4.36
C GLN A 373 -6.78 1.64 5.18
N THR A 374 -7.84 1.70 5.99
CA THR A 374 -8.20 2.87 6.80
C THR A 374 -7.73 2.75 8.25
N SER A 375 -7.22 1.59 8.65
CA SER A 375 -6.63 1.40 9.97
C SER A 375 -5.47 2.36 10.20
N ASN A 376 -5.40 2.92 11.41
CA ASN A 376 -4.28 3.75 11.83
C ASN A 376 -3.75 3.28 13.19
N GLN A 377 -2.53 3.70 13.52
CA GLN A 377 -1.82 3.20 14.69
C GLN A 377 -2.43 3.67 16.01
N TRP A 378 -3.02 4.88 16.09
CA TRP A 378 -3.37 5.54 17.36
C TRP A 378 -2.34 5.25 18.47
N THR A 379 -1.08 5.63 18.21
CA THR A 379 0.09 5.39 19.09
C THR A 379 0.34 3.93 19.52
N ARG A 380 -0.32 2.96 18.90
CA ARG A 380 -0.10 1.51 19.07
C ARG A 380 0.33 0.86 17.75
N ARG A 381 1.03 -0.26 17.85
CA ARG A 381 1.50 -1.00 16.67
C ARG A 381 0.28 -1.58 15.93
N LEU A 382 0.35 -1.65 14.59
CA LEU A 382 -0.67 -2.38 13.85
C LEU A 382 -0.52 -3.88 14.09
N TYR A 383 -1.66 -4.54 14.15
CA TYR A 383 -1.85 -5.97 14.30
C TYR A 383 -1.29 -6.75 13.09
N PRO A 384 -0.89 -8.02 13.25
CA PRO A 384 -0.57 -8.89 12.14
C PRO A 384 -1.85 -9.42 11.48
N ILE A 385 -1.70 -9.83 10.22
CA ILE A 385 -2.77 -10.43 9.43
C ILE A 385 -2.32 -11.81 9.00
N TYR A 386 -3.14 -12.79 9.31
CA TYR A 386 -3.01 -14.17 8.88
C TYR A 386 -4.01 -14.45 7.76
N SER A 387 -3.67 -15.35 6.84
CA SER A 387 -4.61 -15.84 5.84
C SER A 387 -4.70 -17.35 5.84
N ILE A 388 -5.87 -17.84 5.41
CA ILE A 388 -6.12 -19.26 5.15
C ILE A 388 -6.24 -19.44 3.65
N ALA A 389 -5.27 -20.12 3.04
CA ALA A 389 -5.25 -20.43 1.61
C ALA A 389 -4.88 -21.89 1.40
N GLY A 390 -5.65 -22.61 0.58
CA GLY A 390 -5.49 -24.06 0.40
C GLY A 390 -5.65 -24.85 1.71
N GLY A 391 -6.44 -24.34 2.65
CA GLY A 391 -6.59 -24.89 4.00
C GLY A 391 -5.39 -24.67 4.94
N VAL A 392 -4.36 -23.95 4.51
CA VAL A 392 -3.16 -23.66 5.31
C VAL A 392 -3.24 -22.24 5.87
N LEU A 393 -3.03 -22.13 7.18
CA LEU A 393 -2.91 -20.85 7.89
C LEU A 393 -1.46 -20.36 7.81
N ASP A 394 -1.25 -19.13 7.34
CA ASP A 394 0.07 -18.49 7.31
C ASP A 394 -0.02 -16.97 7.54
N ILE A 395 1.10 -16.34 7.85
CA ILE A 395 1.21 -14.90 8.01
C ILE A 395 1.22 -14.21 6.65
N SER A 396 0.26 -13.29 6.43
CA SER A 396 0.16 -12.49 5.20
C SER A 396 0.62 -11.06 5.38
N ARG A 397 0.56 -10.54 6.60
CA ARG A 397 1.14 -9.25 6.99
C ARG A 397 1.75 -9.37 8.36
N ALA A 398 3.06 -9.21 8.43
CA ALA A 398 3.80 -9.32 9.68
C ALA A 398 3.44 -8.20 10.67
N HIS A 399 3.62 -8.49 11.96
CA HIS A 399 3.49 -7.51 13.02
C HIS A 399 4.56 -6.41 12.86
N ARG A 400 4.17 -5.14 12.95
CA ARG A 400 5.14 -4.03 12.90
C ARG A 400 6.05 -4.01 14.13
N GLN A 401 7.31 -3.63 13.97
CA GLN A 401 8.32 -3.65 15.03
C GLN A 401 8.37 -2.31 15.78
N GLU A 402 9.01 -2.29 16.95
CA GLU A 402 9.03 -1.12 17.85
C GLU A 402 9.70 0.12 17.22
N HIS A 403 10.68 -0.09 16.35
CA HIS A 403 11.35 0.99 15.61
C HIS A 403 10.48 1.62 14.51
N ASP A 404 9.30 1.06 14.19
CA ASP A 404 8.42 1.60 13.16
C ASP A 404 7.68 2.88 13.59
N PHE A 405 7.50 3.14 14.89
CA PHE A 405 6.69 4.28 15.38
C PHE A 405 7.21 5.65 14.94
N ARG A 406 8.53 5.79 14.79
CA ARG A 406 9.21 7.03 14.38
C ARG A 406 10.05 6.82 13.14
N ARG A 407 9.77 5.76 12.37
CA ARG A 407 10.58 5.40 11.19
C ARG A 407 10.59 6.49 10.13
N TYR A 408 9.56 7.34 10.09
CA TYR A 408 9.43 8.47 9.17
C TYR A 408 9.64 9.83 9.84
N ASP A 409 9.71 9.88 11.17
CA ASP A 409 10.00 11.11 11.89
C ASP A 409 11.50 11.37 11.75
N ILE A 410 11.89 12.57 11.36
CA ILE A 410 13.31 12.94 11.36
C ILE A 410 13.59 13.81 12.57
N SER A 411 14.33 13.28 13.55
CA SER A 411 14.82 14.09 14.66
C SER A 411 15.96 15.00 14.18
N ASN A 412 15.86 16.31 14.46
CA ASN A 412 16.94 17.26 14.21
C ASN A 412 17.98 17.15 15.34
N SER A 413 18.79 16.10 15.39
CA SER A 413 20.03 16.19 16.16
C SER A 413 21.05 16.96 15.32
N ILE A 414 21.57 18.07 15.87
CA ILE A 414 22.60 18.92 15.26
C ILE A 414 23.97 18.37 15.65
N ASP A 415 24.15 17.05 15.57
CA ASP A 415 25.35 16.40 16.06
C ASP A 415 26.45 16.53 15.01
N GLU A 416 27.23 17.59 15.08
CA GLU A 416 28.47 17.71 14.33
C GLU A 416 29.60 16.99 15.07
N ILE A 417 30.34 16.13 14.36
CA ILE A 417 31.53 15.47 14.87
C ILE A 417 32.74 16.29 14.42
N THR A 418 33.31 17.06 15.34
CA THR A 418 34.55 17.81 15.06
C THR A 418 35.72 16.84 14.95
N ILE A 419 36.41 16.86 13.80
CA ILE A 419 37.63 16.07 13.55
C ILE A 419 38.87 16.92 13.84
N THR A 420 38.88 18.15 13.31
CA THR A 420 39.89 19.20 13.51
C THR A 420 39.22 20.56 13.34
N ASP A 421 39.93 21.66 13.58
CA ASP A 421 39.43 23.03 13.34
C ASP A 421 38.94 23.25 11.89
N ASN A 422 39.46 22.48 10.93
CA ASN A 422 39.14 22.61 9.51
C ASN A 422 38.29 21.46 8.95
N ILE A 423 38.00 20.42 9.74
CA ILE A 423 37.27 19.22 9.29
C ILE A 423 36.16 18.92 10.30
N VAL A 424 34.92 18.95 9.83
CA VAL A 424 33.73 18.57 10.60
C VAL A 424 32.94 17.52 9.83
N LEU A 425 32.40 16.52 10.52
CA LEU A 425 31.39 15.63 9.95
C LEU A 425 30.02 16.09 10.41
N SER A 426 29.14 16.43 9.49
CA SER A 426 27.78 16.87 9.78
C SER A 426 26.77 15.85 9.28
N TYR A 427 25.67 15.67 10.01
CA TYR A 427 24.50 15.01 9.43
C TYR A 427 24.04 15.78 8.18
N PRO A 428 23.63 15.07 7.11
CA PRO A 428 23.02 15.70 5.95
C PRO A 428 21.77 16.46 6.36
N GLN A 429 21.60 17.68 5.84
CA GLN A 429 20.48 18.58 6.12
C GLN A 429 20.10 19.26 4.82
N LEU A 430 18.84 19.70 4.68
CA LEU A 430 18.37 20.37 3.47
C LEU A 430 19.22 21.60 3.10
N LYS A 431 19.77 22.33 4.08
CA LYS A 431 20.70 23.46 3.85
C LYS A 431 21.97 23.08 3.07
N HIS A 432 22.29 21.78 3.00
CA HIS A 432 23.46 21.27 2.29
C HIS A 432 23.17 20.81 0.86
N SER A 433 21.89 20.75 0.43
CA SER A 433 21.49 20.17 -0.86
C SER A 433 22.19 20.84 -2.04
N ASP A 434 22.22 22.17 -2.09
CA ASP A 434 22.84 22.93 -3.19
C ASP A 434 24.35 22.69 -3.27
N GLN A 435 25.05 22.74 -2.13
CA GLN A 435 26.49 22.52 -2.10
C GLN A 435 26.85 21.08 -2.48
N LEU A 436 26.07 20.10 -2.00
CA LEU A 436 26.26 18.70 -2.31
C LEU A 436 26.00 18.42 -3.80
N PHE A 437 24.87 18.90 -4.35
CA PHE A 437 24.52 18.75 -5.75
C PHE A 437 25.60 19.36 -6.65
N LYS A 438 26.02 20.61 -6.36
CA LYS A 438 27.09 21.28 -7.10
C LYS A 438 28.40 20.51 -7.05
N LEU A 439 28.79 20.00 -5.86
CA LEU A 439 29.99 19.19 -5.72
C LEU A 439 29.93 17.93 -6.59
N ILE A 440 28.77 17.27 -6.65
CA ILE A 440 28.56 16.08 -7.48
C ILE A 440 28.65 16.45 -8.97
N GLN A 441 27.94 17.50 -9.42
CA GLN A 441 27.98 17.92 -10.83
C GLN A 441 29.38 18.31 -11.28
N ASP A 442 30.10 19.10 -10.49
CA ASP A 442 31.49 19.53 -10.76
C ASP A 442 32.46 18.34 -10.88
N ASN A 443 32.11 17.18 -10.31
CA ASN A 443 32.94 15.98 -10.27
C ASN A 443 32.30 14.77 -10.96
N LYS A 444 31.20 14.93 -11.71
CA LYS A 444 30.39 13.82 -12.24
C LYS A 444 31.23 12.84 -13.07
N LEU A 445 31.96 13.36 -14.07
CA LEU A 445 32.89 12.57 -14.89
C LEU A 445 34.03 11.96 -14.07
N TYR A 446 34.50 12.67 -13.05
CA TYR A 446 35.58 12.18 -12.20
C TYR A 446 35.11 11.00 -11.35
N PHE A 447 33.95 11.09 -10.72
CA PHE A 447 33.36 10.03 -9.91
C PHE A 447 32.96 8.81 -10.73
N SER A 448 32.46 9.01 -11.96
CA SER A 448 32.08 7.90 -12.85
C SER A 448 33.22 6.93 -13.19
N ASN A 449 34.48 7.29 -12.95
CA ASN A 449 35.61 6.35 -13.13
C ASN A 449 35.71 5.29 -12.03
N SER A 450 35.02 5.46 -10.91
CA SER A 450 35.15 4.59 -9.74
C SER A 450 33.83 4.33 -9.02
N MET A 451 32.72 4.85 -9.53
CA MET A 451 31.39 4.76 -8.92
C MET A 451 30.30 4.80 -9.99
N GLU A 452 29.25 3.99 -9.83
CA GLU A 452 28.13 3.89 -10.78
C GLU A 452 27.08 4.99 -10.59
N TRP A 453 26.80 5.35 -9.33
CA TRP A 453 25.71 6.26 -8.96
C TRP A 453 25.74 7.69 -9.54
N PRO A 454 26.88 8.33 -9.88
CA PRO A 454 26.90 9.75 -10.27
C PRO A 454 26.04 10.08 -11.51
N LYS A 455 25.84 9.11 -12.42
CA LYS A 455 25.01 9.29 -13.62
C LYS A 455 23.52 9.43 -13.31
N HIS A 456 23.09 9.01 -12.11
CA HIS A 456 21.71 9.09 -11.66
C HIS A 456 21.39 10.38 -10.91
N VAL A 457 22.36 11.28 -10.71
CA VAL A 457 22.15 12.60 -10.11
C VAL A 457 22.12 13.65 -11.21
N ASN A 458 20.92 14.08 -11.59
CA ASN A 458 20.66 14.96 -12.72
C ASN A 458 20.03 16.29 -12.28
N GLU A 459 19.31 16.31 -11.17
CA GLU A 459 18.62 17.49 -10.63
C GLU A 459 18.83 17.64 -9.12
N LEU A 460 18.50 18.82 -8.60
CA LEU A 460 18.67 19.13 -7.17
C LEU A 460 17.83 18.21 -6.28
N SER A 461 16.63 17.83 -6.74
CA SER A 461 15.72 16.88 -6.10
C SER A 461 16.40 15.55 -5.79
N ASP A 462 17.26 15.03 -6.67
CA ASP A 462 18.00 13.79 -6.42
C ASP A 462 18.88 13.89 -5.16
N SER A 463 19.50 15.05 -4.93
CA SER A 463 20.32 15.30 -3.75
C SER A 463 19.46 15.53 -2.50
N ILE A 464 18.29 16.14 -2.64
CA ILE A 464 17.31 16.28 -1.55
C ILE A 464 16.82 14.89 -1.10
N SER A 465 16.40 14.04 -2.03
CA SER A 465 15.96 12.67 -1.73
C SER A 465 17.08 11.84 -1.09
N PHE A 466 18.33 11.98 -1.55
CA PHE A 466 19.48 11.36 -0.90
C PHE A 466 19.64 11.82 0.56
N ILE A 467 19.52 13.12 0.83
CA ILE A 467 19.62 13.68 2.19
C ILE A 467 18.51 13.13 3.08
N GLU A 468 17.26 13.13 2.61
CA GLU A 468 16.12 12.62 3.37
C GLU A 468 16.28 11.13 3.70
N GLN A 469 16.59 10.30 2.69
CA GLN A 469 16.80 8.87 2.89
C GLN A 469 17.98 8.59 3.81
N SER A 470 19.06 9.36 3.70
CA SER A 470 20.22 9.26 4.59
C SER A 470 19.85 9.53 6.04
N ARG A 471 19.05 10.56 6.31
CA ARG A 471 18.60 10.89 7.67
C ARG A 471 17.71 9.78 8.26
N LEU A 472 16.81 9.21 7.45
CA LEU A 472 15.99 8.07 7.86
C LEU A 472 16.84 6.83 8.17
N ASN A 473 17.81 6.50 7.31
CA ASN A 473 18.69 5.35 7.54
C ASN A 473 19.55 5.52 8.79
N ASN A 474 20.08 6.73 9.03
CA ASN A 474 20.83 7.06 10.23
C ASN A 474 19.99 6.86 11.49
N GLN A 475 18.74 7.35 11.50
CA GLN A 475 17.85 7.20 12.64
C GLN A 475 17.46 5.74 12.90
N ASN A 476 17.32 4.94 11.84
CA ASN A 476 17.01 3.51 11.93
C ASN A 476 18.24 2.63 12.25
N ASN A 477 19.44 3.22 12.43
CA ASN A 477 20.71 2.51 12.65
C ASN A 477 21.06 1.46 11.58
N THR A 478 20.48 1.56 10.38
CA THR A 478 20.78 0.63 9.25
C THR A 478 22.00 1.09 8.44
N ALA A 479 22.28 2.39 8.48
CA ALA A 479 23.46 3.02 7.89
C ALA A 479 23.85 4.24 8.73
N LEU A 480 25.00 4.81 8.43
CA LEU A 480 25.40 6.14 8.88
C LEU A 480 25.89 6.91 7.66
N VAL A 481 25.34 8.07 7.37
CA VAL A 481 25.83 8.97 6.31
C VAL A 481 26.09 10.33 6.92
N LEU A 482 27.31 10.84 6.72
CA LEU A 482 27.75 12.14 7.18
C LEU A 482 28.39 12.90 6.02
N LEU A 483 28.08 14.19 5.94
CA LEU A 483 28.77 15.11 5.04
C LEU A 483 30.10 15.50 5.67
N ILE A 484 31.15 15.50 4.86
CA ILE A 484 32.46 16.01 5.24
C ILE A 484 32.47 17.50 4.91
N ILE A 485 32.54 18.34 5.93
CA ILE A 485 32.70 19.79 5.81
C ILE A 485 34.17 20.12 6.00
N PHE A 486 34.80 20.70 4.98
CA PHE A 486 36.18 21.17 5.00
C PHE A 486 36.21 22.67 4.73
N GLU A 487 36.78 23.47 5.66
CA GLU A 487 36.81 24.94 5.55
C GLU A 487 35.42 25.53 5.22
N SER A 488 34.40 25.11 5.97
CA SER A 488 32.99 25.53 5.83
C SER A 488 32.31 25.19 4.48
N ARG A 489 32.89 24.26 3.69
CA ARG A 489 32.29 23.78 2.43
C ARG A 489 32.07 22.28 2.46
N VAL A 490 30.99 21.82 1.84
CA VAL A 490 30.81 20.39 1.58
C VAL A 490 31.94 19.90 0.67
N ALA A 491 32.72 18.95 1.18
CA ALA A 491 33.91 18.40 0.52
C ALA A 491 33.73 16.96 0.05
N GLY A 492 32.79 16.24 0.65
CA GLY A 492 32.39 14.90 0.25
C GLY A 492 31.50 14.23 1.28
N VAL A 493 31.46 12.90 1.24
CA VAL A 493 30.63 12.08 2.12
C VAL A 493 31.48 10.97 2.73
N ILE A 494 31.22 10.65 3.99
CA ILE A 494 31.71 9.45 4.67
C ILE A 494 30.51 8.73 5.28
N SER A 495 30.54 7.40 5.23
CA SER A 495 29.41 6.59 5.66
C SER A 495 29.82 5.25 6.26
N PHE A 496 28.94 4.70 7.09
CA PHE A 496 28.72 3.26 7.15
C PHE A 496 27.59 2.94 6.17
N ASN A 497 27.96 2.46 4.98
CA ASN A 497 27.01 2.10 3.91
C ASN A 497 25.97 1.08 4.38
N ASN A 498 26.39 0.19 5.29
CA ASN A 498 25.55 -0.79 5.94
C ASN A 498 26.11 -1.04 7.34
N ILE A 499 25.23 -1.21 8.31
CA ILE A 499 25.55 -1.70 9.66
C ILE A 499 24.85 -3.05 9.83
N ASP A 500 25.66 -4.09 9.85
CA ASP A 500 25.21 -5.43 10.24
C ASP A 500 25.15 -5.46 11.77
N CYS A 501 23.98 -5.13 12.30
CA CYS A 501 23.72 -5.09 13.75
C CYS A 501 23.88 -6.47 14.40
N ALA A 502 23.57 -7.55 13.69
CA ALA A 502 23.66 -8.90 14.24
C ALA A 502 25.12 -9.33 14.46
N ASN A 503 26.01 -8.94 13.54
CA ASN A 503 27.44 -9.25 13.61
C ASN A 503 28.30 -8.06 14.08
N HIS A 504 27.67 -6.99 14.56
CA HIS A 504 28.35 -5.76 15.01
C HIS A 504 29.39 -5.24 13.99
N THR A 505 29.05 -5.27 12.70
CA THR A 505 29.98 -4.95 11.60
C THR A 505 29.51 -3.74 10.80
N ALA A 506 30.37 -2.74 10.63
CA ALA A 506 30.10 -1.55 9.82
C ALA A 506 30.95 -1.52 8.54
N TYR A 507 30.29 -1.31 7.41
CA TYR A 507 30.92 -1.22 6.09
C TYR A 507 31.15 0.24 5.71
N ILE A 508 32.40 0.67 5.71
CA ILE A 508 32.78 2.06 5.49
C ILE A 508 32.80 2.38 3.99
N GLY A 509 32.11 3.46 3.62
CA GLY A 509 32.17 4.10 2.31
C GLY A 509 32.61 5.55 2.43
N TYR A 510 33.24 6.10 1.39
CA TYR A 510 33.57 7.51 1.34
C TYR A 510 33.90 8.00 -0.07
N TRP A 511 33.76 9.30 -0.28
CA TRP A 511 34.27 9.99 -1.46
C TRP A 511 34.56 11.47 -1.16
N LEU A 512 35.45 12.07 -1.94
CA LEU A 512 35.79 13.49 -1.88
C LEU A 512 35.82 14.09 -3.28
N GLY A 513 35.33 15.31 -3.43
CA GLY A 513 35.56 16.09 -4.63
C GLY A 513 37.06 16.22 -4.93
N LYS A 514 37.42 16.23 -6.22
CA LYS A 514 38.80 16.16 -6.71
C LYS A 514 39.73 17.17 -6.04
N ARG A 515 39.25 18.40 -5.81
CA ARG A 515 40.00 19.50 -5.17
C ARG A 515 40.32 19.32 -3.68
N PHE A 516 39.67 18.37 -3.01
CA PHE A 516 39.83 18.10 -1.58
C PHE A 516 40.72 16.89 -1.28
N GLN A 517 41.16 16.16 -2.31
CA GLN A 517 42.02 14.98 -2.14
C GLN A 517 43.45 15.35 -1.75
N GLY A 518 44.19 14.38 -1.21
CA GLY A 518 45.59 14.56 -0.79
C GLY A 518 45.79 15.31 0.54
N LYS A 519 44.72 15.83 1.14
CA LYS A 519 44.77 16.60 2.41
C LYS A 519 44.60 15.74 3.68
N GLY A 520 44.60 14.42 3.56
CA GLY A 520 44.42 13.49 4.71
C GLY A 520 43.02 13.49 5.34
N ILE A 521 42.04 14.19 4.76
CA ILE A 521 40.68 14.36 5.32
C ILE A 521 40.02 13.02 5.65
N ILE A 522 39.90 12.11 4.67
CA ILE A 522 39.28 10.78 4.89
C ILE A 522 39.97 9.99 5.99
N THR A 523 41.31 9.97 6.01
CA THR A 523 42.06 9.20 7.00
C THR A 523 41.76 9.69 8.41
N GLN A 524 41.66 11.01 8.62
CA GLN A 524 41.31 11.60 9.91
C GLN A 524 39.86 11.30 10.30
N SER A 525 38.91 11.46 9.36
CA SER A 525 37.50 11.16 9.57
C SER A 525 37.25 9.69 9.94
N ILE A 526 37.88 8.73 9.22
CA ILE A 526 37.75 7.30 9.52
C ILE A 526 38.29 6.98 10.92
N LYS A 527 39.46 7.51 11.29
CA LYS A 527 40.05 7.26 12.62
C LYS A 527 39.12 7.72 13.74
N LYS A 528 38.53 8.91 13.59
CA LYS A 528 37.58 9.45 14.57
C LYS A 528 36.29 8.65 14.64
N LEU A 529 35.70 8.27 13.50
CA LEU A 529 34.50 7.42 13.48
C LEU A 529 34.74 6.06 14.12
N ILE A 530 35.87 5.42 13.83
CA ILE A 530 36.23 4.14 14.47
C ILE A 530 36.36 4.32 15.98
N HIS A 531 37.07 5.35 16.44
CA HIS A 531 37.20 5.66 17.86
C HIS A 531 35.83 5.84 18.52
N ASP A 532 34.98 6.72 17.98
CA ASP A 532 33.70 7.07 18.58
C ASP A 532 32.76 5.87 18.61
N TYR A 533 32.65 5.10 17.52
CA TYR A 533 31.75 3.95 17.45
C TYR A 533 32.28 2.70 18.16
N SER A 534 33.60 2.48 18.22
CA SER A 534 34.18 1.42 19.03
C SER A 534 33.85 1.59 20.52
N SER A 535 33.84 2.85 21.00
CA SER A 535 33.53 3.16 22.40
C SER A 535 32.09 2.85 22.81
N THR A 536 31.17 2.75 21.84
CA THR A 536 29.76 2.44 22.11
C THR A 536 29.48 0.96 22.40
N GLY A 537 30.41 0.07 22.06
CA GLY A 537 30.21 -1.38 22.08
C GLY A 537 29.24 -1.92 21.02
N LYS A 538 28.62 -1.06 20.18
CA LYS A 538 27.65 -1.48 19.15
C LYS A 538 28.31 -2.02 17.89
N ILE A 539 29.53 -1.59 17.60
CA ILE A 539 30.30 -2.02 16.43
C ILE A 539 31.65 -2.53 16.92
N ASN A 540 31.96 -3.78 16.58
CA ASN A 540 33.22 -4.42 16.89
C ASN A 540 34.13 -4.56 15.66
N ARG A 541 33.56 -4.51 14.46
CA ARG A 541 34.28 -4.75 13.21
C ARG A 541 33.97 -3.68 12.18
N PHE A 542 35.01 -3.15 11.56
CA PHE A 542 34.94 -2.17 10.49
C PHE A 542 35.51 -2.78 9.22
N VAL A 543 34.81 -2.60 8.10
CA VAL A 543 35.20 -3.16 6.79
C VAL A 543 35.29 -2.06 5.75
N ILE A 544 36.36 -2.04 4.96
CA ILE A 544 36.48 -1.23 3.75
C ILE A 544 36.60 -2.16 2.55
N LYS A 545 35.72 -1.98 1.55
CA LYS A 545 35.84 -2.64 0.24
C LYS A 545 36.23 -1.59 -0.79
N CYS A 546 37.21 -1.90 -1.63
CA CYS A 546 37.60 -1.01 -2.72
C CYS A 546 38.21 -1.80 -3.87
N ALA A 547 38.02 -1.32 -5.10
CA ALA A 547 38.59 -1.93 -6.29
C ALA A 547 40.12 -2.08 -6.16
N VAL A 548 40.67 -3.19 -6.65
CA VAL A 548 42.10 -3.51 -6.58
C VAL A 548 42.95 -2.43 -7.25
N ASP A 549 42.47 -1.88 -8.36
CA ASP A 549 43.10 -0.80 -9.13
C ASP A 549 42.95 0.60 -8.50
N ASN A 550 42.09 0.76 -7.47
CA ASN A 550 41.94 2.02 -6.76
C ASN A 550 43.03 2.21 -5.70
N ILE A 551 44.25 2.49 -6.16
CA ILE A 551 45.45 2.64 -5.31
C ILE A 551 45.23 3.63 -4.15
N LYS A 552 44.48 4.71 -4.39
CA LYS A 552 44.22 5.75 -3.39
C LYS A 552 43.38 5.23 -2.22
N SER A 553 42.30 4.49 -2.52
CA SER A 553 41.40 3.93 -1.50
C SER A 553 42.09 2.81 -0.70
N ASN A 554 42.83 1.94 -1.38
CA ASN A 554 43.68 0.93 -0.75
C ASN A 554 44.68 1.55 0.23
N ALA A 555 45.35 2.63 -0.18
CA ALA A 555 46.29 3.34 0.69
C ALA A 555 45.62 4.01 1.90
N VAL A 556 44.35 4.44 1.79
CA VAL A 556 43.58 4.94 2.94
C VAL A 556 43.34 3.83 3.96
N ALA A 557 42.89 2.65 3.51
CA ALA A 557 42.63 1.51 4.39
C ALA A 557 43.88 1.14 5.22
N LEU A 558 45.03 1.03 4.54
CA LEU A 558 46.32 0.75 5.18
C LEU A 558 46.72 1.84 6.19
N ARG A 559 46.61 3.13 5.84
CA ARG A 559 46.91 4.25 6.77
C ARG A 559 45.99 4.30 8.00
N CYS A 560 44.78 3.77 7.89
CA CYS A 560 43.84 3.66 8.99
C CYS A 560 44.08 2.41 9.85
N GLY A 561 45.07 1.58 9.50
CA GLY A 561 45.46 0.38 10.24
C GLY A 561 44.51 -0.80 10.01
N PHE A 562 43.90 -0.89 8.82
CA PHE A 562 43.15 -2.07 8.42
C PHE A 562 44.09 -3.14 7.86
N THR A 563 43.71 -4.40 8.05
CA THR A 563 44.39 -5.58 7.49
C THR A 563 43.66 -6.02 6.22
N LEU A 564 44.42 -6.32 5.16
CA LEU A 564 43.86 -6.97 3.96
C LEU A 564 43.51 -8.42 4.30
N GLU A 565 42.24 -8.78 4.22
CA GLU A 565 41.78 -10.15 4.51
C GLU A 565 41.58 -10.97 3.23
N GLY A 566 41.41 -10.34 2.06
CA GLY A 566 41.30 -11.05 0.79
C GLY A 566 40.94 -10.19 -0.41
N VAL A 567 40.75 -10.85 -1.54
CA VAL A 567 40.30 -10.26 -2.81
C VAL A 567 39.03 -10.97 -3.27
N LEU A 568 37.96 -10.21 -3.43
CA LEU A 568 36.70 -10.68 -4.00
C LEU A 568 36.75 -10.48 -5.52
N ARG A 569 36.68 -11.57 -6.28
CA ARG A 569 36.74 -11.52 -7.76
C ARG A 569 35.42 -11.04 -8.35
N ASN A 570 35.47 -10.14 -9.32
CA ASN A 570 34.29 -9.59 -10.01
C ASN A 570 33.19 -9.10 -9.04
N ALA A 571 33.58 -8.46 -7.95
CA ALA A 571 32.70 -8.15 -6.83
C ALA A 571 31.92 -6.82 -7.00
N GLU A 572 32.28 -6.01 -7.98
CA GLU A 572 31.62 -4.75 -8.29
C GLU A 572 31.54 -4.54 -9.80
N VAL A 573 30.42 -4.02 -10.29
CA VAL A 573 30.24 -3.65 -11.70
C VAL A 573 30.14 -2.14 -11.79
N ILE A 574 31.07 -1.52 -12.51
CA ILE A 574 31.12 -0.07 -12.76
C ILE A 574 31.10 0.13 -14.26
N ASN A 575 30.09 0.85 -14.76
CA ASN A 575 29.87 1.10 -16.18
C ASN A 575 29.88 -0.19 -17.05
N GLY A 576 29.32 -1.28 -16.52
CA GLY A 576 29.27 -2.58 -17.22
C GLY A 576 30.56 -3.39 -17.19
N VAL A 577 31.61 -2.91 -16.51
CA VAL A 577 32.87 -3.63 -16.32
C VAL A 577 32.92 -4.20 -14.91
N ALA A 578 33.26 -5.48 -14.79
CA ALA A 578 33.45 -6.14 -13.49
C ALA A 578 34.87 -5.84 -12.94
N HIS A 579 34.95 -5.48 -11.67
CA HIS A 579 36.20 -5.19 -10.96
C HIS A 579 36.36 -6.11 -9.75
N ASP A 580 37.60 -6.54 -9.52
CA ASP A 580 38.00 -7.21 -8.28
C ASP A 580 38.07 -6.20 -7.14
N GLN A 581 37.66 -6.59 -5.93
CA GLN A 581 37.70 -5.74 -4.75
C GLN A 581 38.60 -6.33 -3.66
N ASN A 582 39.49 -5.52 -3.12
CA ASN A 582 40.16 -5.81 -1.86
C ASN A 582 39.19 -5.62 -0.69
N ILE A 583 39.15 -6.60 0.22
CA ILE A 583 38.42 -6.50 1.49
C ILE A 583 39.40 -6.29 2.63
N TYR A 584 39.27 -5.13 3.27
CA TYR A 584 40.06 -4.75 4.44
C TYR A 584 39.19 -4.77 5.68
N ALA A 585 39.72 -5.23 6.81
CA ALA A 585 39.02 -5.18 8.07
C ALA A 585 39.88 -4.65 9.22
N LYS A 586 39.21 -4.07 10.22
CA LYS A 586 39.79 -3.64 11.48
C LYS A 586 38.83 -3.94 12.62
N LEU A 587 39.37 -4.46 13.72
CA LEU A 587 38.61 -4.72 14.94
C LEU A 587 38.70 -3.52 15.90
N ALA A 588 37.65 -3.32 16.70
CA ALA A 588 37.61 -2.39 17.81
C ALA A 588 38.46 -2.95 18.97
N HIS A 589 39.77 -2.70 18.97
CA HIS A 589 40.66 -3.02 20.07
C HIS A 589 41.37 -1.77 20.56
#